data_AF-A0A364V611-F1
#
_entry.id   AF-A0A364V611-F1
#
_cell.length_a   1.000
_cell.length_b   1.000
_cell.length_c   1.000
_cell.angle_alpha   90.00
_cell.angle_beta   90.00
_cell.angle_gamma   90.00
#
_symmetry.space_group_name_H-M   'P 1'
#
loop_
_entity.id
_entity.type
_entity.pdbx_description
1 polymer ?
#
loop_
_entity_poly.entity_id
_entity_poly.type
_entity_poly.pdbx_seq_one_letter_code
_entity_poly.pdbx_strand_id
1 'polypeptide(L)'
;VFISAVGQDALGTLALDELSQRGVDTSLVRRDPQAPTGQAFIMTDPGGENIIVVTSGANFGVSPARVAAELARQGNSETARDSVEAGGRGRGGGGGELILLAQGELKPDYTEELPLLARRLGARLVLNLAPVSTRSPELLAAADLLIVNEVEAADLLGMRPPGAEDLEPLLLALQQRRWRAVVTLGARGAAIVDGEHITHVPAVKVPTVVDTTGAGDAFAGTLAAALAEGSDLPTATRFAVAAGSLATQRPGAASSYASGAVVRSTAHSSGRVERRR
;
A
#
# COMPACT_ATOMS: atom_id res chain seq x y z
N VAL A 1 10.25 4.06 -7.75
CA VAL A 1 10.26 5.54 -7.64
C VAL A 1 9.15 5.96 -6.68
N PHE A 2 9.42 6.86 -5.75
CA PHE A 2 8.44 7.39 -4.81
C PHE A 2 7.98 8.79 -5.27
N ILE A 3 6.67 8.96 -5.35
CA ILE A 3 6.01 10.20 -5.76
C ILE A 3 5.37 10.80 -4.52
N SER A 4 5.88 11.94 -4.06
CA SER A 4 5.37 12.60 -2.86
C SER A 4 5.81 14.08 -2.80
N ALA A 5 5.55 14.75 -1.69
CA ALA A 5 6.08 16.07 -1.39
C ALA A 5 6.43 16.23 0.09
N VAL A 6 7.56 16.86 0.36
CA VAL A 6 8.00 17.26 1.70
C VAL A 6 8.15 18.77 1.77
N GLY A 7 8.21 19.37 2.96
CA GLY A 7 8.59 20.77 3.12
C GLY A 7 10.11 20.97 2.94
N GLN A 8 10.56 22.22 2.99
CA GLN A 8 11.98 22.57 3.03
C GLN A 8 12.58 22.54 4.45
N ASP A 9 11.87 21.95 5.41
CA ASP A 9 12.29 21.84 6.79
C ASP A 9 13.23 20.65 7.05
N ALA A 10 13.76 20.59 8.28
CA ALA A 10 14.66 19.51 8.71
C ALA A 10 13.99 18.13 8.67
N LEU A 11 12.67 18.06 8.92
CA LEU A 11 11.92 16.81 8.86
C LEU A 11 11.86 16.27 7.43
N GLY A 12 11.65 17.14 6.44
CA GLY A 12 11.66 16.76 5.02
C GLY A 12 13.01 16.23 4.58
N THR A 13 14.10 16.83 5.08
CA THR A 13 15.47 16.34 4.81
C THR A 13 15.68 14.96 5.44
N LEU A 14 15.32 14.80 6.72
CA LEU A 14 15.45 13.53 7.45
C LEU A 14 14.66 12.39 6.78
N ALA A 15 13.43 12.65 6.34
CA ALA A 15 12.60 11.66 5.65
C ALA A 15 13.22 11.21 4.32
N LEU A 16 13.75 12.15 3.53
CA LEU A 16 14.43 11.86 2.26
C LEU A 16 15.73 11.07 2.46
N ASP A 17 16.49 11.38 3.50
CA ASP A 17 17.72 10.66 3.83
C ASP A 17 17.41 9.22 4.24
N GLU A 18 16.39 8.98 5.06
CA GLU A 18 15.96 7.63 5.44
C GLU A 18 15.51 6.81 4.22
N LEU A 19 14.69 7.40 3.34
CA LEU A 19 14.25 6.76 2.10
C LEU A 19 15.45 6.40 1.20
N SER A 20 16.40 7.32 1.06
CA SER A 20 17.59 7.13 0.23
C SER A 20 18.50 6.03 0.78
N GLN A 21 18.68 5.96 2.11
CA GLN A 21 19.42 4.88 2.77
C GLN A 21 18.80 3.50 2.54
N ARG A 22 17.47 3.45 2.35
CA ARG A 22 16.73 2.23 2.00
C ARG A 22 16.70 1.95 0.50
N GLY A 23 17.34 2.78 -0.31
CA GLY A 23 17.42 2.63 -1.77
C GLY A 23 16.15 3.04 -2.51
N VAL A 24 15.29 3.86 -1.90
CA VAL A 24 14.10 4.39 -2.56
C VAL A 24 14.52 5.56 -3.45
N ASP A 25 14.20 5.47 -4.74
CA ASP A 25 14.35 6.60 -5.67
C ASP A 25 13.34 7.71 -5.32
N THR A 26 13.86 8.85 -4.86
CA THR A 26 13.12 10.04 -4.45
C THR A 26 13.18 11.18 -5.48
N SER A 27 13.61 10.92 -6.71
CA SER A 27 13.73 11.93 -7.78
C SER A 27 12.43 12.67 -8.10
N LEU A 28 11.27 12.04 -7.84
CA LEU A 28 9.95 12.63 -8.02
C LEU A 28 9.33 13.17 -6.72
N VAL A 29 10.11 13.27 -5.64
CA VAL A 29 9.66 13.92 -4.40
C VAL A 29 9.91 15.42 -4.49
N ARG A 30 8.81 16.19 -4.42
CA ARG A 30 8.87 17.66 -4.46
C ARG A 30 9.24 18.22 -3.09
N ARG A 31 10.03 19.30 -3.07
CA ARG A 31 10.24 20.13 -1.87
C ARG A 31 9.36 21.39 -1.95
N ASP A 32 8.34 21.47 -1.11
CA ASP A 32 7.40 22.58 -1.04
C ASP A 32 8.03 23.77 -0.29
N PRO A 33 8.12 24.97 -0.92
CA PRO A 33 8.66 26.15 -0.26
C PRO A 33 7.67 26.82 0.72
N GLN A 34 6.39 26.48 0.67
CA GLN A 34 5.32 27.15 1.41
C GLN A 34 4.72 26.27 2.51
N ALA A 35 4.62 24.95 2.28
CA ALA A 35 4.05 24.02 3.25
C ALA A 35 5.15 23.27 4.03
N PRO A 36 4.95 23.02 5.35
CA PRO A 36 5.84 22.16 6.12
C PRO A 36 5.70 20.69 5.67
N THR A 37 6.67 19.86 6.04
CA THR A 37 6.55 18.40 5.90
C THR A 37 5.37 17.90 6.72
N GLY A 38 4.60 16.96 6.15
CA GLY A 38 3.47 16.34 6.85
C GLY A 38 3.92 15.60 8.11
N GLN A 39 3.09 15.64 9.15
CA GLN A 39 3.39 15.03 10.45
C GLN A 39 2.20 14.23 10.93
N ALA A 40 2.47 13.10 11.57
CA ALA A 40 1.49 12.28 12.27
C ALA A 40 1.86 12.18 13.75
N PHE A 41 0.89 12.46 14.63
CA PHE A 41 1.00 12.30 16.06
C PHE A 41 0.25 11.04 16.45
N ILE A 42 0.99 10.01 16.88
CA ILE A 42 0.46 8.70 17.23
C ILE A 42 0.46 8.58 18.74
N MET A 43 -0.71 8.37 19.32
CA MET A 43 -0.91 8.19 20.75
C MET A 43 -1.52 6.82 20.97
N THR A 44 -0.95 6.04 21.87
CA THR A 44 -1.46 4.71 22.23
C THR A 44 -2.01 4.76 23.64
N ASP A 45 -3.23 4.28 23.83
CA ASP A 45 -3.82 4.17 25.16
C ASP A 45 -3.28 2.91 25.89
N PRO A 46 -3.50 2.77 27.22
CA PRO A 46 -3.07 1.59 27.96
C PRO A 46 -3.71 0.26 27.50
N GLY A 47 -4.83 0.32 26.77
CA GLY A 47 -5.49 -0.83 26.16
C GLY A 47 -4.89 -1.27 24.82
N GLY A 48 -3.96 -0.47 24.27
CA GLY A 48 -3.32 -0.71 22.98
C GLY A 48 -4.07 -0.12 21.79
N GLU A 49 -5.10 0.69 22.02
CA GLU A 49 -5.77 1.44 20.94
C GLU A 49 -4.96 2.67 20.53
N ASN A 50 -4.83 2.88 19.22
CA ASN A 50 -4.06 3.99 18.66
C ASN A 50 -4.98 5.11 18.16
N ILE A 51 -4.68 6.35 18.55
CA ILE A 51 -5.24 7.56 17.97
C ILE A 51 -4.16 8.23 17.14
N ILE A 52 -4.44 8.47 15.86
CA ILE A 52 -3.52 9.10 14.92
C ILE A 52 -4.10 10.45 14.47
N VAL A 53 -3.36 11.53 14.73
CA VAL A 53 -3.70 12.87 14.24
C VAL A 53 -2.71 13.26 13.16
N VAL A 54 -3.19 13.47 11.94
CA VAL A 54 -2.35 13.78 10.78
C VAL A 54 -2.50 15.24 10.39
N THR A 55 -1.37 15.89 10.13
CA THR A 55 -1.29 17.17 9.43
C THR A 55 -0.62 16.92 8.08
N SER A 56 -1.37 17.05 6.99
CA SER A 56 -0.89 16.62 5.67
C SER A 56 0.29 17.44 5.15
N GLY A 57 0.40 18.72 5.53
CA GLY A 57 1.49 19.59 5.08
C GLY A 57 1.65 19.58 3.55
N ALA A 58 2.90 19.44 3.09
CA ALA A 58 3.25 19.35 1.67
C ALA A 58 2.57 18.19 0.92
N ASN A 59 2.21 17.08 1.60
CA ASN A 59 1.52 15.94 0.98
C ASN A 59 0.17 16.34 0.37
N PHE A 60 -0.49 17.35 0.93
CA PHE A 60 -1.78 17.84 0.43
C PHE A 60 -1.72 18.38 -1.01
N GLY A 61 -0.52 18.74 -1.49
CA GLY A 61 -0.28 19.26 -2.83
C GLY A 61 0.16 18.22 -3.86
N VAL A 62 0.17 16.92 -3.54
CA VAL A 62 0.63 15.86 -4.45
C VAL A 62 -0.47 15.48 -5.45
N SER A 63 -0.33 15.94 -6.70
CA SER A 63 -1.25 15.63 -7.81
C SER A 63 -0.63 14.64 -8.81
N PRO A 64 -1.28 13.48 -9.08
CA PRO A 64 -0.88 12.56 -10.14
C PRO A 64 -0.79 13.20 -11.54
N ALA A 65 -1.68 14.13 -11.89
CA ALA A 65 -1.67 14.83 -13.17
C ALA A 65 -0.40 15.70 -13.33
N ARG A 66 0.05 16.35 -12.26
CA ARG A 66 1.31 17.10 -12.27
C ARG A 66 2.50 16.20 -12.52
N VAL A 67 2.52 15.02 -11.88
CA VAL A 67 3.58 14.03 -12.05
C VAL A 67 3.60 13.52 -13.49
N ALA A 68 2.43 13.23 -14.07
CA ALA A 68 2.30 12.87 -15.48
C ALA A 68 2.87 13.96 -16.41
N ALA A 69 2.64 15.24 -16.11
CA ALA A 69 3.19 16.36 -16.87
C ALA A 69 4.71 16.49 -16.73
N GLU A 70 5.25 16.26 -15.52
CA GLU A 70 6.69 16.29 -15.26
C GLU A 70 7.41 15.14 -15.99
N LEU A 71 6.88 13.92 -15.91
CA LEU A 71 7.39 12.78 -16.67
C LEU A 71 7.35 13.04 -18.18
N ALA A 72 6.31 13.70 -18.68
CA ALA A 72 6.21 14.08 -20.09
C ALA A 72 7.22 15.15 -20.51
N ARG A 73 7.66 16.04 -19.59
CA ARG A 73 8.70 17.05 -19.87
C ARG A 73 10.10 16.45 -19.84
N GLN A 74 10.32 15.45 -18.98
CA GLN A 74 11.61 14.77 -18.85
C GLN A 74 11.88 13.79 -20.02
N GLY A 75 10.84 13.34 -20.74
CA GLY A 75 10.96 12.42 -21.88
C GLY A 75 10.49 13.02 -23.21
N ASN A 76 11.41 13.31 -24.13
CA ASN A 76 11.10 13.45 -25.54
C ASN A 76 10.68 12.07 -26.10
N SER A 77 9.39 11.91 -26.37
CA SER A 77 8.73 10.91 -27.24
C SER A 77 8.91 9.39 -27.05
N GLU A 78 9.65 8.90 -26.06
CA GLU A 78 9.60 7.48 -25.65
C GLU A 78 9.11 7.37 -24.20
N THR A 79 8.24 6.40 -23.96
CA THR A 79 7.20 6.38 -22.94
C THR A 79 7.65 6.75 -21.52
N ALA A 80 6.82 7.47 -20.74
CA ALA A 80 7.05 7.79 -19.33
C ALA A 80 7.43 6.58 -18.44
N ARG A 81 7.08 5.39 -18.92
CA ARG A 81 7.53 4.08 -18.44
C ARG A 81 9.05 3.94 -18.42
N ASP A 82 9.77 4.39 -19.44
CA ASP A 82 11.23 4.26 -19.54
C ASP A 82 11.96 5.06 -18.47
N SER A 83 11.46 6.25 -18.10
CA SER A 83 12.01 7.03 -16.99
C SER A 83 11.78 6.36 -15.63
N VAL A 84 10.58 5.81 -15.41
CA VAL A 84 10.24 5.07 -14.17
C VAL A 84 11.00 3.74 -14.10
N GLU A 85 11.18 3.05 -15.23
CA GLU A 85 11.97 1.84 -15.34
C GLU A 85 13.47 2.12 -15.21
N ALA A 86 14.00 3.20 -15.79
CA ALA A 86 15.42 3.56 -15.69
C ALA A 86 15.85 3.77 -14.22
N GLY A 87 14.99 4.36 -13.39
CA GLY A 87 15.21 4.45 -11.93
C GLY A 87 15.11 3.09 -11.20
N GLY A 88 14.48 2.09 -11.80
CA GLY A 88 14.30 0.73 -11.24
C GLY A 88 15.28 -0.34 -11.76
N ARG A 89 16.02 -0.09 -12.86
CA ARG A 89 16.88 -1.06 -13.58
C ARG A 89 18.11 -1.58 -12.82
N GLY A 90 18.24 -1.31 -11.52
CA GLY A 90 19.36 -1.77 -10.69
C GLY A 90 19.28 -3.24 -10.23
N ARG A 91 18.14 -3.95 -10.36
CA ARG A 91 17.98 -5.31 -9.80
C ARG A 91 17.07 -6.20 -10.66
N GLY A 92 17.68 -7.05 -11.50
CA GLY A 92 17.03 -8.21 -12.12
C GLY A 92 16.46 -7.96 -13.51
N GLY A 93 17.12 -8.49 -14.53
CA GLY A 93 16.59 -8.52 -15.90
C GLY A 93 15.46 -9.54 -16.04
N GLY A 94 14.26 -9.06 -16.40
CA GLY A 94 13.17 -9.91 -16.87
C GLY A 94 11.78 -9.37 -16.53
N GLY A 95 11.00 -8.98 -17.54
CA GLY A 95 9.53 -9.11 -17.61
C GLY A 95 8.64 -8.59 -16.47
N GLY A 96 9.14 -7.83 -15.51
CA GLY A 96 8.36 -7.32 -14.38
C GLY A 96 7.25 -6.35 -14.81
N GLU A 97 6.15 -6.36 -14.08
CA GLU A 97 5.01 -5.48 -14.32
C GLU A 97 5.17 -4.17 -13.53
N LEU A 98 4.79 -3.04 -14.13
CA LEU A 98 4.81 -1.77 -13.44
C LEU A 98 3.59 -1.67 -12.51
N ILE A 99 3.83 -1.48 -11.21
CA ILE A 99 2.78 -1.31 -10.21
C ILE A 99 2.76 0.15 -9.73
N LEU A 100 1.59 0.80 -9.81
CA LEU A 100 1.32 2.06 -9.15
C LEU A 100 0.56 1.76 -7.85
N LEU A 101 1.28 1.80 -6.72
CA LEU A 101 0.69 1.70 -5.39
C LEU A 101 0.34 3.10 -4.88
N ALA A 102 -0.92 3.33 -4.54
CA ALA A 102 -1.40 4.56 -3.91
C ALA A 102 -2.15 4.27 -2.61
N GLN A 103 -2.27 5.26 -1.73
CA GLN A 103 -2.96 5.15 -0.44
C GLN A 103 -4.10 6.17 -0.31
N GLY A 104 -4.93 5.98 0.71
CA GLY A 104 -6.08 6.84 1.01
C GLY A 104 -5.75 8.24 1.52
N GLU A 105 -4.49 8.56 1.83
CA GLU A 105 -4.10 9.87 2.38
C GLU A 105 -3.95 10.99 1.32
N LEU A 106 -4.11 10.68 0.04
CA LEU A 106 -4.21 11.71 -0.99
C LEU A 106 -5.48 12.54 -0.79
N LYS A 107 -5.40 13.83 -1.13
CA LYS A 107 -6.58 14.68 -1.25
C LYS A 107 -7.56 13.99 -2.22
N PRO A 108 -8.86 13.86 -1.88
CA PRO A 108 -9.83 13.12 -2.69
C PRO A 108 -9.81 13.49 -4.18
N ASP A 109 -9.75 14.79 -4.49
CA ASP A 109 -9.68 15.28 -5.88
C ASP A 109 -8.48 14.72 -6.67
N TYR A 110 -7.36 14.45 -6.00
CA TYR A 110 -6.16 13.89 -6.62
C TYR A 110 -6.19 12.37 -6.70
N THR A 111 -6.91 11.70 -5.80
CA THR A 111 -7.12 10.26 -5.89
C THR A 111 -7.84 9.89 -7.20
N GLU A 112 -8.76 10.74 -7.67
CA GLU A 112 -9.45 10.56 -8.96
C GLU A 112 -8.52 10.70 -10.19
N GLU A 113 -7.31 11.25 -10.04
CA GLU A 113 -6.33 11.38 -11.11
C GLU A 113 -5.50 10.09 -11.32
N LEU A 114 -5.51 9.18 -10.33
CA LEU A 114 -4.71 7.94 -10.35
C LEU A 114 -5.00 7.04 -11.56
N PRO A 115 -6.25 6.80 -11.99
CA PRO A 115 -6.55 5.97 -13.16
C PRO A 115 -5.88 6.48 -14.45
N LEU A 116 -5.83 7.79 -14.63
CA LEU A 116 -5.20 8.40 -15.80
C LEU A 116 -3.68 8.25 -15.74
N LEU A 117 -3.07 8.44 -14.56
CA LEU A 117 -1.65 8.21 -14.38
C LEU A 117 -1.28 6.74 -14.62
N ALA A 118 -2.02 5.79 -14.04
CA ALA A 118 -1.80 4.36 -14.22
C ALA A 118 -1.83 3.97 -15.72
N ARG A 119 -2.87 4.41 -16.44
CA ARG A 119 -2.99 4.17 -17.89
C ARG A 119 -1.83 4.76 -18.69
N ARG A 120 -1.39 5.98 -18.35
CA ARG A 120 -0.28 6.65 -19.05
C ARG A 120 1.05 5.93 -18.82
N LEU A 121 1.24 5.33 -17.65
CA LEU A 121 2.42 4.54 -17.32
C LEU A 121 2.34 3.10 -17.84
N GLY A 122 1.16 2.63 -18.26
CA GLY A 122 0.92 1.21 -18.50
C GLY A 122 1.11 0.38 -17.22
N ALA A 123 0.78 0.97 -16.07
CA ALA A 123 0.92 0.37 -14.75
C ALA A 123 -0.40 -0.22 -14.28
N ARG A 124 -0.34 -1.30 -13.50
CA ARG A 124 -1.49 -1.75 -12.70
C ARG A 124 -1.65 -0.86 -11.48
N LEU A 125 -2.88 -0.43 -11.24
CA LEU A 125 -3.26 0.39 -10.10
C LEU A 125 -3.60 -0.51 -8.91
N VAL A 126 -2.75 -0.48 -7.88
CA VAL A 126 -3.03 -1.08 -6.58
C VAL A 126 -3.37 0.04 -5.62
N LEU A 127 -4.57 0.00 -5.03
CA LEU A 127 -5.07 1.06 -4.18
C LEU A 127 -5.29 0.57 -2.75
N ASN A 128 -4.46 1.04 -1.83
CA ASN A 128 -4.62 0.82 -0.39
C ASN A 128 -5.54 1.90 0.19
N LEU A 129 -6.82 1.59 0.39
CA LEU A 129 -7.82 2.57 0.86
C LEU A 129 -7.82 2.72 2.38
N ALA A 130 -6.62 2.94 2.93
CA ALA A 130 -6.39 3.25 4.33
C ALA A 130 -5.88 4.69 4.46
N PRO A 131 -6.67 5.63 5.04
CA PRO A 131 -8.10 5.50 5.36
C PRO A 131 -9.01 5.59 4.12
N VAL A 132 -10.30 5.24 4.25
CA VAL A 132 -11.28 5.43 3.18
C VAL A 132 -11.60 6.92 2.97
N SER A 133 -10.90 7.56 2.05
CA SER A 133 -11.06 8.99 1.72
C SER A 133 -12.00 9.26 0.54
N THR A 134 -12.29 8.26 -0.28
CA THR A 134 -13.19 8.36 -1.45
C THR A 134 -13.99 7.07 -1.61
N ARG A 135 -15.20 7.21 -2.16
CA ARG A 135 -16.10 6.11 -2.53
C ARG A 135 -16.51 6.22 -4.00
N SER A 136 -15.70 6.91 -4.80
CA SER A 136 -15.90 7.10 -6.23
C SER A 136 -16.02 5.76 -6.96
N PRO A 137 -17.18 5.45 -7.56
CA PRO A 137 -17.36 4.23 -8.34
C PRO A 137 -16.37 4.12 -9.48
N GLU A 138 -16.02 5.23 -10.12
CA GLU A 138 -15.10 5.30 -11.24
C GLU A 138 -13.67 4.90 -10.83
N LEU A 139 -13.19 5.44 -9.70
CA LEU A 139 -11.88 5.08 -9.16
C LEU A 139 -11.83 3.61 -8.71
N LEU A 140 -12.85 3.17 -7.98
CA LEU A 140 -12.92 1.78 -7.49
C LEU A 140 -12.98 0.78 -8.64
N ALA A 141 -13.69 1.10 -9.72
CA ALA A 141 -13.72 0.28 -10.93
C ALA A 141 -12.41 0.30 -11.74
N ALA A 142 -11.60 1.36 -11.59
CA ALA A 142 -10.32 1.48 -12.27
C ALA A 142 -9.15 0.83 -11.51
N ALA A 143 -9.31 0.51 -10.23
CA ALA A 143 -8.29 -0.19 -9.45
C ALA A 143 -8.22 -1.67 -9.87
N ASP A 144 -7.03 -2.14 -10.22
CA ASP A 144 -6.78 -3.55 -10.54
C ASP A 144 -6.76 -4.44 -9.29
N LEU A 145 -6.47 -3.84 -8.14
CA LEU A 145 -6.50 -4.49 -6.83
C LEU A 145 -6.72 -3.46 -5.72
N LEU A 146 -7.69 -3.73 -4.85
CA LEU A 146 -7.89 -2.99 -3.60
C LEU A 146 -7.14 -3.68 -2.45
N ILE A 147 -6.56 -2.89 -1.56
CA ILE A 147 -6.10 -3.33 -0.23
C ILE A 147 -6.92 -2.56 0.79
N VAL A 148 -7.58 -3.30 1.69
CA VAL A 148 -8.43 -2.76 2.74
C VAL A 148 -8.32 -3.63 3.99
N ASN A 149 -8.60 -3.11 5.17
CA ASN A 149 -8.91 -3.94 6.35
C ASN A 149 -10.42 -4.24 6.44
N GLU A 150 -10.83 -5.00 7.45
CA GLU A 150 -12.25 -5.35 7.64
C GLU A 150 -13.19 -4.14 7.86
N VAL A 151 -12.70 -3.08 8.51
CA VAL A 151 -13.47 -1.86 8.79
C VAL A 151 -13.63 -1.02 7.52
N GLU A 152 -12.55 -0.84 6.76
CA GLU A 152 -12.52 -0.10 5.50
C GLU A 152 -13.35 -0.81 4.43
N ALA A 153 -13.27 -2.14 4.35
CA ALA A 153 -14.12 -2.94 3.46
C ALA A 153 -15.61 -2.76 3.78
N ALA A 154 -15.97 -2.78 5.08
CA ALA A 154 -17.36 -2.57 5.50
C ALA A 154 -17.84 -1.15 5.15
N ASP A 155 -17.00 -0.14 5.38
CA ASP A 155 -17.30 1.24 5.02
C ASP A 155 -17.55 1.41 3.51
N LEU A 156 -16.66 0.88 2.65
CA LEU A 156 -16.85 0.89 1.19
C LEU A 156 -18.15 0.22 0.74
N LEU A 157 -18.59 -0.80 1.45
CA LEU A 157 -19.83 -1.52 1.16
C LEU A 157 -21.07 -0.89 1.78
N GLY A 158 -20.93 0.14 2.62
CA GLY A 158 -22.03 0.70 3.40
C GLY A 158 -22.58 -0.27 4.45
N MET A 159 -21.74 -1.19 4.92
CA MET A 159 -22.05 -2.19 5.94
C MET A 159 -21.57 -1.72 7.31
N ARG A 160 -22.14 -2.30 8.37
CA ARG A 160 -21.58 -2.11 9.71
C ARG A 160 -20.22 -2.82 9.80
N PRO A 161 -19.20 -2.22 10.45
CA PRO A 161 -17.93 -2.88 10.69
C PRO A 161 -18.18 -4.24 11.36
N PRO A 162 -17.58 -5.33 10.85
CA PRO A 162 -17.71 -6.62 11.50
C PRO A 162 -17.04 -6.57 12.88
N GLY A 163 -17.68 -7.16 13.88
CA GLY A 163 -17.04 -7.42 15.17
C GLY A 163 -16.03 -8.57 15.08
N ALA A 164 -15.73 -9.22 16.20
CA ALA A 164 -15.00 -10.50 16.22
C ALA A 164 -15.78 -11.69 15.60
N GLU A 165 -16.83 -11.39 14.84
CA GLU A 165 -17.78 -12.33 14.24
C GLU A 165 -17.28 -12.91 12.91
N ASP A 166 -18.12 -13.72 12.27
CA ASP A 166 -17.91 -14.28 10.94
C ASP A 166 -17.74 -13.18 9.88
N LEU A 167 -16.60 -13.20 9.18
CA LEU A 167 -16.26 -12.25 8.11
C LEU A 167 -16.82 -12.67 6.75
N GLU A 168 -17.37 -13.88 6.63
CA GLU A 168 -17.87 -14.41 5.37
C GLU A 168 -18.88 -13.48 4.68
N PRO A 169 -19.86 -12.86 5.38
CA PRO A 169 -20.81 -11.94 4.74
C PRO A 169 -20.12 -10.72 4.11
N LEU A 170 -19.05 -10.23 4.73
CA LEU A 170 -18.27 -9.10 4.22
C LEU A 170 -17.52 -9.51 2.94
N LEU A 171 -16.85 -10.66 2.95
CA LEU A 171 -16.09 -11.16 1.81
C LEU A 171 -17.00 -11.48 0.62
N LEU A 172 -18.16 -12.08 0.87
CA LEU A 172 -19.18 -12.34 -0.16
C LEU A 172 -19.76 -11.03 -0.74
N ALA A 173 -19.95 -10.00 0.08
CA ALA A 173 -20.41 -8.70 -0.41
C ALA A 173 -19.37 -8.02 -1.32
N LEU A 174 -18.08 -8.11 -0.99
CA LEU A 174 -16.99 -7.67 -1.88
C LEU A 174 -16.99 -8.46 -3.20
N GLN A 175 -17.17 -9.78 -3.12
CA GLN A 175 -17.26 -10.66 -4.31
C GLN A 175 -18.39 -10.22 -5.24
N GLN A 176 -19.58 -9.92 -4.69
CA GLN A 176 -20.73 -9.46 -5.47
C GLN A 176 -20.51 -8.11 -6.17
N ARG A 177 -19.64 -7.24 -5.63
CA ARG A 177 -19.21 -6.01 -6.31
C ARG A 177 -18.29 -6.26 -7.49
N ARG A 178 -17.77 -7.49 -7.64
CA ARG A 178 -16.76 -7.89 -8.63
C ARG A 178 -15.45 -7.11 -8.49
N TRP A 179 -15.18 -6.59 -7.30
CA TRP A 179 -13.89 -5.98 -7.00
C TRP A 179 -12.87 -7.06 -6.69
N ARG A 180 -11.66 -6.88 -7.20
CA ARG A 180 -10.52 -7.68 -6.78
C ARG A 180 -9.91 -7.02 -5.55
N ALA A 181 -9.85 -7.73 -4.43
CA ALA A 181 -9.41 -7.15 -3.17
C ALA A 181 -8.55 -8.12 -2.35
N VAL A 182 -7.62 -7.56 -1.58
CA VAL A 182 -6.99 -8.23 -0.44
C VAL A 182 -7.46 -7.53 0.82
N VAL A 183 -8.21 -8.26 1.64
CA VAL A 183 -8.69 -7.80 2.94
C VAL A 183 -7.70 -8.24 4.01
N THR A 184 -7.05 -7.30 4.68
CA THR A 184 -6.20 -7.59 5.85
C THR A 184 -7.10 -7.86 7.06
N LEU A 185 -6.78 -8.91 7.83
CA LEU A 185 -7.61 -9.46 8.91
C LEU A 185 -6.86 -9.53 10.25
N GLY A 186 -5.89 -8.64 10.45
CA GLY A 186 -5.02 -8.61 11.63
C GLY A 186 -4.37 -9.97 11.92
N ALA A 187 -4.57 -10.47 13.15
CA ALA A 187 -4.01 -11.75 13.61
C ALA A 187 -4.54 -12.98 12.86
N ARG A 188 -5.58 -12.85 12.02
CA ARG A 188 -6.09 -13.94 11.16
C ARG A 188 -5.39 -13.98 9.79
N GLY A 189 -4.61 -12.95 9.43
CA GLY A 189 -3.85 -12.88 8.19
C GLY A 189 -4.56 -12.01 7.16
N ALA A 190 -4.91 -12.58 6.01
CA ALA A 190 -5.63 -11.87 4.96
C ALA A 190 -6.60 -12.80 4.20
N ALA A 191 -7.58 -12.20 3.52
CA ALA A 191 -8.43 -12.88 2.55
C ALA A 191 -8.29 -12.21 1.18
N ILE A 192 -8.20 -13.03 0.13
CA ILE A 192 -8.15 -12.58 -1.26
C ILE A 192 -9.54 -12.83 -1.85
N VAL A 193 -10.16 -11.79 -2.39
CA VAL A 193 -11.38 -11.84 -3.18
C VAL A 193 -11.00 -11.62 -4.64
N ASP A 194 -11.16 -12.64 -5.48
CA ASP A 194 -10.76 -12.61 -6.90
C ASP A 194 -11.76 -13.35 -7.78
N GLY A 195 -12.60 -12.58 -8.49
CA GLY A 195 -13.73 -13.12 -9.23
C GLY A 195 -14.65 -13.88 -8.30
N GLU A 196 -14.98 -15.13 -8.63
CA GLU A 196 -15.84 -15.99 -7.80
C GLU A 196 -15.09 -16.73 -6.67
N HIS A 197 -13.81 -16.41 -6.41
CA HIS A 197 -13.01 -17.16 -5.46
C HIS A 197 -12.60 -16.32 -4.26
N ILE A 198 -12.78 -16.90 -3.08
CA ILE A 198 -12.25 -16.39 -1.82
C ILE A 198 -11.14 -17.31 -1.33
N THR A 199 -9.97 -16.75 -1.05
CA THR A 199 -8.78 -17.50 -0.62
C THR A 199 -8.21 -16.91 0.67
N HIS A 200 -8.09 -17.72 1.71
CA HIS A 200 -7.55 -17.27 3.00
C HIS A 200 -6.05 -17.53 3.08
N VAL A 201 -5.33 -16.51 3.54
CA VAL A 201 -3.89 -16.55 3.81
C VAL A 201 -3.67 -16.34 5.31
N PRO A 202 -3.32 -17.39 6.07
CA PRO A 202 -3.20 -17.29 7.51
C PRO A 202 -2.04 -16.38 7.93
N ALA A 203 -2.20 -15.69 9.06
CA ALA A 203 -1.12 -14.88 9.65
C ALA A 203 0.10 -15.73 10.00
N VAL A 204 1.28 -15.10 9.93
CA VAL A 204 2.48 -15.67 10.53
C VAL A 204 2.40 -15.46 12.04
N LYS A 205 2.52 -16.55 12.81
CA LYS A 205 2.61 -16.45 14.26
C LYS A 205 3.96 -15.84 14.64
N VAL A 206 3.91 -14.70 15.32
CA VAL A 206 5.09 -14.06 15.90
C VAL A 206 5.10 -14.26 17.42
N PRO A 207 6.29 -14.38 18.04
CA PRO A 207 6.42 -14.63 19.47
C PRO A 207 5.81 -13.51 20.33
N THR A 208 5.94 -12.25 19.91
CA THR A 208 5.49 -11.08 20.68
C THR A 208 4.95 -10.00 19.75
N VAL A 209 3.79 -9.44 20.08
CA VAL A 209 3.28 -8.21 19.44
C VAL A 209 3.61 -7.03 20.35
N VAL A 210 4.30 -6.03 19.80
CA VAL A 210 4.79 -4.85 20.52
C VAL A 210 4.04 -3.59 20.09
N ASP A 211 3.94 -3.37 18.79
CA ASP A 211 3.31 -2.18 18.19
C ASP A 211 2.82 -2.55 16.79
N THR A 212 1.54 -2.34 16.48
CA THR A 212 0.97 -2.68 15.17
C THR A 212 1.08 -1.56 14.15
N THR A 213 1.65 -0.42 14.53
CA THR A 213 1.82 0.75 13.66
C THR A 213 2.67 0.40 12.43
N GLY A 214 2.18 0.73 11.23
CA GLY A 214 2.86 0.45 9.97
C GLY A 214 2.79 -1.01 9.49
N ALA A 215 2.09 -1.91 10.19
CA ALA A 215 1.91 -3.28 9.72
C ALA A 215 1.16 -3.35 8.36
N GLY A 216 0.15 -2.51 8.18
CA GLY A 216 -0.59 -2.37 6.92
C GLY A 216 0.27 -1.80 5.79
N ASP A 217 1.17 -0.85 6.10
CA ASP A 217 2.09 -0.27 5.11
C ASP A 217 3.18 -1.28 4.69
N ALA A 218 3.73 -2.01 5.66
CA ALA A 218 4.65 -3.12 5.40
C ALA A 218 4.01 -4.18 4.51
N PHE A 219 2.73 -4.50 4.77
CA PHE A 219 1.92 -5.39 3.95
C PHE A 219 1.75 -4.84 2.53
N ALA A 220 1.24 -3.62 2.37
CA ALA A 220 0.93 -3.04 1.06
C ALA A 220 2.17 -2.87 0.19
N GLY A 221 3.26 -2.35 0.76
CA GLY A 221 4.54 -2.20 0.07
C GLY A 221 5.14 -3.54 -0.37
N THR A 222 5.08 -4.56 0.49
CA THR A 222 5.56 -5.90 0.16
C THR A 222 4.70 -6.58 -0.90
N LEU A 223 3.37 -6.44 -0.82
CA LEU A 223 2.45 -6.97 -1.82
C LEU A 223 2.75 -6.38 -3.20
N ALA A 224 2.84 -5.05 -3.29
CA ALA A 224 3.13 -4.35 -4.54
C ALA A 224 4.51 -4.73 -5.10
N ALA A 225 5.54 -4.81 -4.26
CA ALA A 225 6.87 -5.24 -4.67
C ALA A 225 6.88 -6.67 -5.21
N ALA A 226 6.23 -7.61 -4.53
CA ALA A 226 6.16 -9.00 -4.96
C ALA A 226 5.38 -9.17 -6.28
N LEU A 227 4.30 -8.41 -6.47
CA LEU A 227 3.56 -8.38 -7.74
C LEU A 227 4.41 -7.81 -8.88
N ALA A 228 5.15 -6.72 -8.63
CA ALA A 228 6.07 -6.13 -9.61
C ALA A 228 7.20 -7.09 -10.01
N GLU A 229 7.67 -7.91 -9.06
CA GLU A 229 8.63 -9.00 -9.28
C GLU A 229 8.03 -10.23 -9.99
N GLY A 230 6.73 -10.21 -10.32
CA GLY A 230 6.05 -11.27 -11.09
C GLY A 230 5.45 -12.40 -10.26
N SER A 231 5.33 -12.24 -8.93
CA SER A 231 4.63 -13.22 -8.10
C SER A 231 3.13 -13.23 -8.40
N ASP A 232 2.48 -14.39 -8.31
CA ASP A 232 1.02 -14.46 -8.32
C ASP A 232 0.41 -13.84 -7.04
N LEU A 233 -0.87 -13.48 -7.09
CA LEU A 233 -1.52 -12.79 -5.98
C LEU A 233 -1.47 -13.59 -4.67
N PRO A 234 -1.76 -14.91 -4.62
CA PRO A 234 -1.62 -15.68 -3.39
C PRO A 234 -0.21 -15.70 -2.81
N THR A 235 0.84 -15.82 -3.64
CA THR A 235 2.23 -15.80 -3.18
C THR A 235 2.63 -14.40 -2.70
N ALA A 236 2.27 -13.36 -3.45
CA ALA A 236 2.50 -11.98 -3.05
C ALA A 236 1.81 -11.66 -1.71
N THR A 237 0.56 -12.11 -1.52
CA THR A 237 -0.17 -11.95 -0.25
C THR A 237 0.49 -12.69 0.91
N ARG A 238 1.07 -13.89 0.70
CA ARG A 238 1.85 -14.57 1.76
C ARG A 238 3.05 -13.76 2.20
N PHE A 239 3.79 -13.17 1.26
CA PHE A 239 4.92 -12.30 1.59
C PHE A 239 4.43 -11.05 2.34
N ALA A 240 3.33 -10.44 1.89
CA ALA A 240 2.71 -9.29 2.53
C ALA A 240 2.28 -9.60 3.98
N VAL A 241 1.61 -10.74 4.20
CA VAL A 241 1.21 -11.19 5.55
C VAL A 241 2.44 -11.37 6.44
N ALA A 242 3.50 -12.02 5.94
CA ALA A 242 4.73 -12.18 6.71
C ALA A 242 5.38 -10.83 7.06
N ALA A 243 5.41 -9.88 6.12
CA ALA A 243 5.94 -8.54 6.38
C ALA A 243 5.13 -7.78 7.44
N GLY A 244 3.80 -7.81 7.35
CA GLY A 244 2.92 -7.21 8.34
C GLY A 244 3.09 -7.83 9.73
N SER A 245 3.13 -9.16 9.84
CA SER A 245 3.36 -9.84 11.12
C SER A 245 4.75 -9.53 11.70
N LEU A 246 5.79 -9.47 10.87
CA LEU A 246 7.14 -9.15 11.34
C LEU A 246 7.26 -7.70 11.84
N ALA A 247 6.59 -6.76 11.17
CA ALA A 247 6.56 -5.35 11.57
C ALA A 247 5.98 -5.17 12.97
N THR A 248 5.01 -6.02 13.39
CA THR A 248 4.35 -5.85 14.68
C THR A 248 5.24 -6.16 15.90
N GLN A 249 6.45 -6.70 15.69
CA GLN A 249 7.35 -7.13 16.76
C GLN A 249 8.26 -6.02 17.28
N ARG A 250 8.22 -4.82 16.69
CA ARG A 250 9.09 -3.70 17.07
C ARG A 250 8.30 -2.40 17.09
N PRO A 251 8.66 -1.43 17.94
CA PRO A 251 8.06 -0.11 17.91
C PRO A 251 8.29 0.63 16.59
N GLY A 252 7.30 1.43 16.19
CA GLY A 252 7.38 2.37 15.09
C GLY A 252 7.07 1.77 13.72
N ALA A 253 6.68 2.64 12.80
CA ALA A 253 6.30 2.29 11.43
C ALA A 253 7.50 1.83 10.60
N ALA A 254 8.09 2.71 9.78
CA ALA A 254 9.16 2.33 8.85
C ALA A 254 10.37 1.65 9.53
N SER A 255 10.68 2.02 10.78
CA SER A 255 11.77 1.44 11.58
C SER A 255 11.57 -0.05 11.91
N SER A 256 10.34 -0.56 11.93
CA SER A 256 10.05 -1.97 12.26
C SER A 256 10.21 -2.92 11.07
N TYR A 257 10.27 -2.41 9.84
CA TYR A 257 10.17 -3.23 8.63
C TYR A 257 11.36 -4.18 8.46
N ALA A 258 11.06 -5.45 8.22
CA ALA A 258 12.05 -6.48 7.95
C ALA A 258 12.58 -6.40 6.51
N SER A 259 13.78 -6.93 6.27
CA SER A 259 14.32 -7.03 4.92
C SER A 259 13.57 -8.07 4.08
N GLY A 260 13.56 -7.91 2.75
CA GLY A 260 12.90 -8.84 1.85
C GLY A 260 13.38 -10.29 2.00
N ALA A 261 14.64 -10.52 2.36
CA ALA A 261 15.17 -11.87 2.62
C ALA A 261 14.50 -12.52 3.84
N VAL A 262 14.33 -11.77 4.94
CA VAL A 262 13.66 -12.25 6.16
C VAL A 262 12.17 -12.46 5.92
N VAL A 263 11.52 -11.56 5.18
CA VAL A 263 10.10 -11.71 4.80
C VAL A 263 9.90 -13.00 4.01
N ARG A 264 10.69 -13.22 2.94
CA ARG A 264 10.57 -14.41 2.11
C ARG A 264 10.83 -15.68 2.91
N SER A 265 11.90 -15.75 3.71
CA SER A 265 12.18 -16.97 4.51
C SER A 265 11.05 -17.30 5.49
N THR A 266 10.47 -16.27 6.12
CA THR A 266 9.35 -16.40 7.07
C THR A 266 8.05 -16.86 6.39
N ALA A 267 7.77 -16.38 5.19
CA ALA A 267 6.58 -16.78 4.44
C ALA A 267 6.64 -18.24 3.98
N HIS A 268 7.82 -18.78 3.67
CA HIS A 268 7.98 -20.18 3.23
C HIS A 268 7.87 -21.19 4.39
N SER A 269 8.12 -20.76 5.63
CA SER A 269 7.99 -21.62 6.82
C SER A 269 6.56 -21.67 7.37
N SER A 270 5.66 -20.81 6.89
CA SER A 270 4.27 -20.69 7.36
C SER A 270 3.32 -21.52 6.47
N GLY A 271 2.33 -22.19 7.08
CA GLY A 271 1.53 -23.27 6.47
C GLY A 271 0.75 -22.96 5.17
N ARG A 272 0.12 -24.00 4.60
CA ARG A 272 -0.58 -23.94 3.29
C ARG A 272 -1.79 -23.00 3.28
N VAL A 273 -2.08 -22.43 2.11
CA VAL A 273 -3.28 -21.62 1.81
C VAL A 273 -4.49 -22.52 1.61
N GLU A 274 -5.62 -22.10 2.18
CA GLU A 274 -6.92 -22.72 1.99
C GLU A 274 -7.74 -21.93 0.97
N ARG A 275 -8.24 -22.63 -0.06
CA ARG A 275 -9.07 -22.05 -1.11
C ARG A 275 -10.49 -22.59 -0.97
N ARG A 276 -11.48 -21.71 -0.87
CA ARG A 276 -12.90 -22.08 -0.89
C ARG A 276 -13.53 -21.66 -2.23
N ARG A 277 -14.53 -22.42 -2.64
CA ARG A 277 -15.33 -22.20 -3.86
C ARG A 277 -16.69 -21.67 -3.46
#